data_AF-A0AAJ7PB10-F1
#
_entry.id   AF-A0AAJ7PB10-F1
#
_cell.length_a   1.000
_cell.length_b   1.000
_cell.length_c   1.000
_cell.angle_alpha   90.00
_cell.angle_beta   90.00
_cell.angle_gamma   90.00
#
_symmetry.space_group_name_H-M   'P 1'
#
loop_
_entity.id
_entity.type
_entity.pdbx_description
1 polymer ?
#
loop_
_entity_poly.entity_id
_entity_poly.type
_entity_poly.pdbx_seq_one_letter_code
_entity_poly.pdbx_strand_id
1 'polypeptide(L)'
;MPEAAVERRELEKFVEEFGSEAFTTDGKVLTCEFREKAINAEKKYFVKQHMSTVIHKERVRRAANSNRSICLLTNFVELSSSESSFSMDLRQMMIEANIPLHKAQDQTFRKPLLQYCSQQVPDPKTLRGDCLKKLYDARVQRVRDAVGNNPIWMSVDETTDAKGQYDVNTIIGRLEAEEEMTRT
;
A
#
# COMPACT_ATOMS: atom_id res chain seq x y z
N MET A 1 -39.15 15.14 13.31
CA MET A 1 -37.91 14.49 12.86
C MET A 1 -38.16 13.47 11.74
N PRO A 2 -38.58 13.89 10.52
CA PRO A 2 -38.91 12.96 9.43
C PRO A 2 -37.76 12.73 8.44
N GLU A 3 -36.81 13.65 8.35
CA GLU A 3 -35.83 13.76 7.24
C GLU A 3 -34.82 12.60 7.22
N ALA A 4 -34.26 12.24 8.38
CA ALA A 4 -33.32 11.12 8.50
C ALA A 4 -33.94 9.73 8.20
N ALA A 5 -35.25 9.59 8.38
CA ALA A 5 -35.95 8.32 8.09
C ALA A 5 -36.26 8.16 6.59
N VAL A 6 -36.37 9.28 5.85
CA VAL A 6 -36.58 9.30 4.40
C VAL A 6 -35.28 8.95 3.68
N GLU A 7 -34.15 9.55 4.08
CA GLU A 7 -32.84 9.26 3.49
C GLU A 7 -32.45 7.77 3.63
N ARG A 8 -32.68 7.19 4.82
CA ARG A 8 -32.40 5.76 5.04
C ARG A 8 -33.16 4.83 4.10
N ARG A 9 -34.47 5.07 3.89
CA ARG A 9 -35.29 4.26 2.97
C ARG A 9 -34.84 4.40 1.52
N GLU A 10 -34.31 5.55 1.12
CA GLU A 10 -33.81 5.74 -0.24
C GLU A 10 -32.50 5.01 -0.49
N LEU A 11 -31.59 4.99 0.49
CA LEU A 11 -30.36 4.22 0.42
C LEU A 11 -30.64 2.70 0.37
N GLU A 12 -31.59 2.23 1.19
CA GLU A 12 -32.04 0.83 1.19
C GLU A 12 -32.62 0.42 -0.18
N LYS A 13 -33.39 1.30 -0.83
CA LYS A 13 -33.87 1.06 -2.22
C LYS A 13 -32.74 0.90 -3.23
N PHE A 14 -31.64 1.65 -3.09
CA PHE A 14 -30.50 1.50 -3.99
C PHE A 14 -29.75 0.18 -3.77
N VAL A 15 -29.67 -0.31 -2.53
CA VAL A 15 -29.11 -1.62 -2.22
C VAL A 15 -29.98 -2.73 -2.81
N GLU A 16 -31.30 -2.64 -2.69
CA GLU A 16 -32.23 -3.59 -3.31
C GLU A 16 -32.18 -3.55 -4.85
N GLU A 17 -32.12 -2.36 -5.45
CA GLU A 17 -32.15 -2.21 -6.90
C GLU A 17 -30.85 -2.65 -7.58
N PHE A 18 -29.70 -2.29 -7.00
CA PHE A 18 -28.38 -2.51 -7.62
C PHE A 18 -27.63 -3.72 -7.05
N GLY A 19 -28.23 -4.42 -6.08
CA GLY A 19 -27.72 -5.66 -5.50
C GLY A 19 -26.91 -5.45 -4.22
N SER A 20 -27.21 -6.27 -3.20
CA SER A 20 -26.49 -6.28 -1.91
C SER A 20 -25.07 -6.81 -2.02
N GLU A 21 -24.74 -7.49 -3.12
CA GLU A 21 -23.39 -7.93 -3.48
C GLU A 21 -22.47 -6.78 -3.93
N ALA A 22 -23.04 -5.64 -4.32
CA ALA A 22 -22.30 -4.50 -4.84
C ALA A 22 -22.31 -3.31 -3.90
N PHE A 23 -23.37 -3.16 -3.12
CA PHE A 23 -23.62 -1.99 -2.28
C PHE A 23 -24.16 -2.36 -0.89
N THR A 24 -23.70 -1.62 0.10
CA THR A 24 -24.19 -1.68 1.49
C THR A 24 -24.47 -0.28 2.01
N THR A 25 -25.31 -0.18 3.04
CA THR A 25 -25.60 1.10 3.69
C THR A 25 -25.70 0.93 5.21
N ASP A 26 -25.20 1.92 5.94
CA ASP A 26 -25.37 2.08 7.38
C ASP A 26 -26.59 2.98 7.72
N GLY A 27 -27.36 3.35 6.70
CA GLY A 27 -28.49 4.28 6.78
C GLY A 27 -28.10 5.76 6.70
N LYS A 28 -26.81 6.09 6.52
CA LYS A 28 -26.32 7.46 6.30
C LYS A 28 -25.56 7.59 4.99
N VAL A 29 -24.81 6.58 4.58
CA VAL A 29 -24.07 6.56 3.32
C VAL A 29 -24.30 5.27 2.55
N LEU A 30 -24.25 5.34 1.22
CA LEU A 30 -24.17 4.18 0.36
C LEU A 30 -22.71 3.86 0.08
N THR A 31 -22.27 2.65 0.41
CA THR A 31 -20.89 2.20 0.25
C THR A 31 -20.84 1.11 -0.82
N CYS A 32 -19.89 1.22 -1.75
CA CYS A 32 -19.67 0.15 -2.72
C CYS A 32 -18.70 -0.88 -2.15
N GLU A 33 -19.11 -2.15 -2.04
CA GLU A 33 -18.28 -3.23 -1.49
C GLU A 33 -17.03 -3.48 -2.34
N PHE A 34 -17.15 -3.44 -3.66
CA PHE A 34 -16.01 -3.62 -4.55
C PHE A 34 -14.99 -2.48 -4.46
N ARG A 35 -15.41 -1.27 -4.03
CA ARG A 35 -14.53 -0.09 -3.98
C ARG A 35 -14.10 0.31 -2.58
N GLU A 36 -14.77 -0.21 -1.56
CA GLU A 36 -14.62 0.19 -0.15
C GLU A 36 -14.70 1.71 0.03
N LYS A 37 -15.62 2.34 -0.71
CA LYS A 37 -15.80 3.81 -0.71
C LYS A 37 -17.27 4.17 -0.67
N ALA A 38 -17.56 5.22 0.10
CA ALA A 38 -18.83 5.92 0.06
C ALA A 38 -19.02 6.54 -1.33
N ILE A 39 -20.24 6.39 -1.87
CA ILE A 39 -20.62 6.90 -3.18
C ILE A 39 -21.73 7.92 -3.04
N ASN A 40 -21.77 8.90 -3.94
CA ASN A 40 -22.86 9.88 -3.97
C ASN A 40 -24.15 9.16 -4.35
N ALA A 41 -25.11 9.16 -3.43
CA ALA A 41 -26.43 8.56 -3.56
C ALA A 41 -27.56 9.60 -3.56
N GLU A 42 -27.25 10.90 -3.74
CA GLU A 42 -28.27 11.96 -3.84
C GLU A 42 -29.23 11.72 -5.00
N LYS A 43 -28.71 11.13 -6.09
CA LYS A 43 -29.49 10.79 -7.28
C LYS A 43 -29.04 9.45 -7.84
N LYS A 44 -30.02 8.67 -8.31
CA LYS A 44 -29.82 7.39 -9.00
C LYS A 44 -28.79 7.44 -10.13
N TYR A 45 -28.69 8.57 -10.83
CA TYR A 45 -27.72 8.75 -11.91
C TYR A 45 -26.26 8.65 -11.42
N PHE A 46 -25.94 9.17 -10.24
CA PHE A 46 -24.58 9.11 -9.68
C PHE A 46 -24.17 7.66 -9.36
N VAL A 47 -25.10 6.86 -8.85
CA VAL A 47 -24.89 5.43 -8.60
C VAL A 47 -24.64 4.68 -9.92
N LYS A 48 -25.45 4.95 -10.95
CA LYS A 48 -25.25 4.36 -12.29
C LYS A 48 -23.93 4.78 -12.92
N GLN A 49 -23.52 6.05 -12.76
CA GLN A 49 -22.23 6.53 -13.24
C GLN A 49 -21.07 5.85 -12.52
N HIS A 50 -21.17 5.66 -11.21
CA HIS A 50 -20.20 4.88 -10.45
C HIS A 50 -20.06 3.46 -11.03
N MET A 51 -21.16 2.75 -11.27
CA MET A 51 -21.14 1.39 -11.82
C MET A 51 -20.55 1.32 -13.24
N SER A 52 -20.78 2.36 -14.05
CA SER A 52 -20.32 2.39 -15.43
C SER A 52 -18.81 2.63 -15.58
N THR A 53 -18.18 3.20 -14.55
CA THR A 53 -16.75 3.53 -14.58
C THR A 53 -15.85 2.29 -14.62
N VAL A 54 -14.73 2.41 -15.32
CA VAL A 54 -13.79 1.32 -15.61
C VAL A 54 -13.33 0.60 -14.35
N ILE A 55 -13.02 1.35 -13.29
CA ILE A 55 -12.53 0.78 -12.01
C ILE A 55 -13.57 -0.16 -11.36
N HIS A 56 -14.88 0.09 -11.52
CA HIS A 56 -15.94 -0.72 -10.86
C HIS A 56 -16.09 -2.03 -11.61
N LYS A 57 -16.24 -1.94 -12.94
CA LYS A 57 -16.33 -3.10 -13.83
C LYS A 57 -15.14 -4.06 -13.67
N GLU A 58 -13.92 -3.52 -13.59
CA GLU A 58 -12.71 -4.33 -13.41
C GLU A 58 -12.61 -4.97 -12.01
N ARG A 59 -13.19 -4.37 -10.96
CA ARG A 59 -13.22 -4.97 -9.62
C ARG A 59 -14.31 -6.02 -9.48
N VAL A 60 -15.49 -5.80 -10.06
CA VAL A 60 -16.56 -6.81 -10.15
C VAL A 60 -16.07 -8.06 -10.88
N ARG A 61 -15.41 -7.88 -12.04
CA ARG A 61 -14.79 -8.99 -12.80
C ARG A 61 -13.74 -9.76 -12.00
N ARG A 62 -12.98 -9.07 -11.14
CA ARG A 62 -11.99 -9.70 -10.26
C ARG A 62 -12.62 -10.48 -9.12
N ALA A 63 -13.67 -9.96 -8.50
CA ALA A 63 -14.37 -10.63 -7.43
C ALA A 63 -15.03 -11.94 -7.91
N ALA A 64 -15.57 -11.95 -9.13
CA ALA A 64 -16.10 -13.16 -9.75
C ALA A 64 -15.05 -14.26 -9.99
N ASN A 65 -13.75 -13.90 -10.03
CA ASN A 65 -12.64 -14.81 -10.35
C ASN A 65 -11.71 -15.12 -9.16
N SER A 66 -11.97 -14.59 -7.96
CA SER A 66 -11.02 -14.71 -6.84
C SER A 66 -11.39 -15.84 -5.88
N ASN A 67 -10.54 -16.88 -5.81
CA ASN A 67 -10.27 -17.54 -4.54
C ASN A 67 -9.45 -16.55 -3.69
N ARG A 68 -9.84 -16.32 -2.43
CA ARG A 68 -9.20 -15.32 -1.54
C ARG A 68 -7.72 -15.69 -1.34
N SER A 69 -6.81 -14.95 -1.96
CA SER A 69 -5.37 -15.11 -1.72
C SER A 69 -5.01 -14.47 -0.38
N ILE A 70 -4.43 -15.26 0.51
CA ILE A 70 -3.89 -14.83 1.81
C ILE A 70 -2.55 -14.11 1.55
N CYS A 71 -2.41 -12.87 2.02
CA CYS A 71 -1.11 -12.19 2.08
C CYS A 71 -0.31 -12.75 3.28
N LEU A 72 0.86 -13.35 3.00
CA LEU A 72 1.76 -13.95 4.01
C LEU A 72 2.78 -12.97 4.61
N LEU A 73 2.75 -11.69 4.21
CA LEU A 73 3.67 -10.69 4.72
C LEU A 73 3.09 -10.00 5.96
N THR A 74 3.84 -10.03 7.05
CA THR A 74 3.60 -9.16 8.21
C THR A 74 4.00 -7.73 7.83
N ASN A 75 3.00 -6.90 7.51
CA ASN A 75 3.24 -5.49 7.23
C ASN A 75 3.87 -4.80 8.45
N PHE A 76 5.05 -4.21 8.26
CA PHE A 76 5.82 -3.54 9.31
C PHE A 76 5.30 -2.15 9.70
N VAL A 77 4.27 -1.65 9.00
CA VAL A 77 3.72 -0.30 9.17
C VAL A 77 2.20 -0.38 9.27
N GLU A 78 1.63 0.31 10.27
CA GLU A 78 0.17 0.43 10.42
C GLU A 78 -0.44 1.13 9.19
N LEU A 79 -1.46 0.47 8.63
CA LEU A 79 -2.17 0.93 7.44
C LEU A 79 -3.04 2.15 7.78
N SER A 80 -3.00 3.17 6.92
CA SER A 80 -4.10 4.12 6.84
C SER A 80 -5.28 3.45 6.14
N SER A 81 -6.52 3.81 6.49
CA SER A 81 -7.76 3.19 5.97
C SER A 81 -7.97 3.28 4.46
N SER A 82 -7.05 3.90 3.71
CA SER A 82 -7.13 4.11 2.26
C SER A 82 -6.05 3.40 1.43
N GLU A 83 -5.03 2.79 2.02
CA GLU A 83 -3.97 2.09 1.27
C GLU A 83 -4.24 0.59 1.18
N SER A 84 -4.11 0.01 -0.03
CA SER A 84 -4.25 -1.43 -0.21
C SER A 84 -3.03 -2.15 0.37
N SER A 85 -3.27 -3.23 1.13
CA SER A 85 -2.21 -4.09 1.69
C SER A 85 -1.25 -4.59 0.61
N PHE A 86 -1.77 -4.96 -0.57
CA PHE A 86 -0.96 -5.36 -1.72
C PHE A 86 0.04 -4.28 -2.18
N SER A 87 -0.36 -3.01 -2.22
CA SER A 87 0.54 -1.93 -2.66
C SER A 87 1.68 -1.73 -1.67
N MET A 88 1.41 -1.91 -0.38
CA MET A 88 2.41 -1.83 0.69
C MET A 88 3.40 -2.99 0.61
N ASP A 89 2.88 -4.22 0.55
CA ASP A 89 3.66 -5.44 0.42
C ASP A 89 4.58 -5.40 -0.80
N LEU A 90 4.04 -5.02 -1.96
CA LEU A 90 4.80 -4.91 -3.19
C LEU A 90 5.91 -3.85 -3.09
N ARG A 91 5.59 -2.68 -2.52
CA ARG A 91 6.57 -1.60 -2.32
C ARG A 91 7.69 -2.04 -1.38
N GLN A 92 7.34 -2.66 -0.24
CA GLN A 92 8.30 -3.18 0.74
C GLN A 92 9.24 -4.20 0.10
N MET A 93 8.67 -5.19 -0.60
CA MET A 93 9.44 -6.21 -1.31
C MET A 93 10.38 -5.58 -2.34
N MET A 94 9.92 -4.60 -3.13
CA MET A 94 10.78 -3.94 -4.12
C MET A 94 11.95 -3.21 -3.46
N ILE A 95 11.73 -2.52 -2.34
CA ILE A 95 12.78 -1.79 -1.62
C ILE A 95 13.78 -2.78 -1.00
N GLU A 96 13.31 -3.79 -0.28
CA GLU A 96 14.17 -4.78 0.39
C GLU A 96 14.96 -5.63 -0.60
N ALA A 97 14.39 -5.95 -1.76
CA ALA A 97 15.08 -6.67 -2.84
C ALA A 97 15.96 -5.76 -3.72
N ASN A 98 16.10 -4.47 -3.37
CA ASN A 98 16.84 -3.48 -4.15
C ASN A 98 16.38 -3.39 -5.62
N ILE A 99 15.08 -3.52 -5.86
CA ILE A 99 14.44 -3.40 -7.16
C ILE A 99 13.97 -1.94 -7.34
N PRO A 100 14.50 -1.20 -8.33
CA PRO A 100 14.09 0.17 -8.56
C PRO A 100 12.58 0.29 -8.84
N LEU A 101 11.90 1.21 -8.15
CA LEU A 101 10.43 1.37 -8.26
C LEU A 101 9.94 1.67 -9.69
N HIS A 102 10.78 2.27 -10.55
CA HIS A 102 10.41 2.51 -11.95
C HIS A 102 10.21 1.21 -12.74
N LYS A 103 10.82 0.09 -12.32
CA LYS A 103 10.61 -1.23 -12.93
C LYS A 103 9.18 -1.73 -12.80
N ALA A 104 8.38 -1.16 -11.89
CA ALA A 104 6.95 -1.45 -11.80
C ALA A 104 6.14 -1.03 -13.05
N GLN A 105 6.69 -0.19 -13.94
CA GLN A 105 6.08 0.15 -15.22
C GLN A 105 6.36 -0.89 -16.33
N ASP A 106 7.39 -1.73 -16.16
CA ASP A 106 7.78 -2.71 -17.15
C ASP A 106 6.69 -3.79 -17.31
N GLN A 107 6.26 -4.07 -18.54
CA GLN A 107 5.22 -5.07 -18.78
C GLN A 107 5.63 -6.47 -18.33
N THR A 108 6.93 -6.79 -18.41
CA THR A 108 7.49 -8.07 -17.96
C THR A 108 7.37 -8.22 -16.45
N PHE A 109 7.48 -7.11 -15.71
CA PHE A 109 7.25 -7.09 -14.26
C PHE A 109 5.75 -7.16 -13.93
N ARG A 110 4.91 -6.46 -14.70
CA ARG A 110 3.47 -6.34 -14.42
C ARG A 110 2.66 -7.58 -14.78
N LYS A 111 2.98 -8.26 -15.88
CA LYS A 111 2.20 -9.42 -16.39
C LYS A 111 2.10 -10.55 -15.36
N PRO A 112 3.18 -11.03 -14.72
CA PRO A 112 3.10 -12.08 -13.71
C PRO A 112 2.27 -11.66 -12.49
N LEU A 113 2.46 -10.44 -11.99
CA LEU A 113 1.73 -9.93 -10.84
C LEU A 113 0.22 -9.80 -11.13
N LEU A 114 -0.13 -9.40 -12.35
CA LEU A 114 -1.53 -9.36 -12.77
C LEU A 114 -2.12 -10.77 -12.92
N GLN A 115 -1.38 -11.70 -13.54
CA GLN A 115 -1.84 -13.05 -13.84
C GLN A 115 -1.99 -13.92 -12.60
N TYR A 116 -0.99 -13.93 -11.72
CA TYR A 116 -0.94 -14.84 -10.59
C TYR A 116 -1.51 -14.24 -9.31
N CYS A 117 -1.41 -12.92 -9.12
CA CYS A 117 -1.89 -12.28 -7.89
C CYS A 117 -3.29 -11.65 -8.06
N SER A 118 -3.83 -11.55 -9.27
CA SER A 118 -5.10 -10.85 -9.57
C SER A 118 -5.15 -9.40 -9.08
N GLN A 119 -3.98 -8.79 -8.86
CA GLN A 119 -3.82 -7.42 -8.38
C GLN A 119 -3.17 -6.56 -9.46
N GLN A 120 -3.69 -5.35 -9.64
CA GLN A 120 -3.04 -4.38 -10.52
C GLN A 120 -1.85 -3.77 -9.82
N VAL A 121 -0.68 -3.84 -10.46
CA VAL A 121 0.53 -3.18 -9.98
C VAL A 121 0.27 -1.66 -9.93
N PRO A 122 0.47 -1.00 -8.77
CA PRO A 122 0.32 0.44 -8.65
C PRO A 122 1.27 1.19 -9.61
N ASP A 123 0.94 2.44 -9.95
CA ASP A 123 1.85 3.30 -10.69
C ASP A 123 3.06 3.69 -9.80
N PRO A 124 4.27 3.93 -10.35
CA PRO A 124 5.40 4.36 -9.55
C PRO A 124 5.15 5.61 -8.72
N LYS A 125 4.25 6.52 -9.12
CA LYS A 125 3.86 7.66 -8.27
C LYS A 125 3.17 7.18 -7.00
N THR A 126 2.26 6.22 -7.12
CA THR A 126 1.62 5.58 -5.96
C THR A 126 2.65 4.84 -5.12
N LEU A 127 3.60 4.12 -5.74
CA LEU A 127 4.69 3.46 -5.01
C LEU A 127 5.64 4.45 -4.32
N ARG A 128 5.79 5.68 -4.81
CA ARG A 128 6.63 6.74 -4.21
C ARG A 128 5.90 7.62 -3.18
N GLY A 129 4.61 7.41 -2.94
CA GLY A 129 3.81 8.22 -2.00
C GLY A 129 4.33 8.17 -0.56
N ASP A 130 3.63 8.88 0.33
CA ASP A 130 4.02 9.21 1.72
C ASP A 130 4.46 8.01 2.58
N CYS A 131 4.10 6.79 2.20
CA CYS A 131 4.60 5.56 2.83
C CYS A 131 6.14 5.40 2.74
N LEU A 132 6.81 5.88 1.68
CA LEU A 132 8.27 5.70 1.57
C LEU A 132 9.00 6.32 2.75
N LYS A 133 8.50 7.47 3.23
CA LYS A 133 9.02 8.13 4.44
C LYS A 133 8.84 7.25 5.67
N LYS A 134 7.68 6.62 5.85
CA LYS A 134 7.42 5.72 6.99
C LYS A 134 8.38 4.53 7.00
N LEU A 135 8.65 3.94 5.83
CA LEU A 135 9.60 2.83 5.70
C LEU A 135 11.03 3.26 6.00
N TYR A 136 11.43 4.42 5.51
CA TYR A 136 12.71 5.03 5.83
C TYR A 136 12.86 5.27 7.34
N ASP A 137 11.89 5.94 7.95
CA ASP A 137 11.90 6.25 9.39
C ASP A 137 11.96 4.96 10.22
N ALA A 138 11.19 3.93 9.87
CA ALA A 138 11.23 2.62 10.51
C ALA A 138 12.59 1.93 10.34
N ARG A 139 13.24 2.04 9.17
CA ARG A 139 14.57 1.47 8.93
C ARG A 139 15.64 2.19 9.75
N VAL A 140 15.59 3.52 9.81
CA VAL A 140 16.48 4.32 10.66
C VAL A 140 16.30 3.95 12.13
N GLN A 141 15.06 3.75 12.58
CA GLN A 141 14.81 3.32 13.95
C GLN A 141 15.43 1.95 14.24
N ARG A 142 15.31 0.97 13.34
CA ARG A 142 15.98 -0.33 13.51
C ARG A 142 17.50 -0.21 13.57
N VAL A 143 18.10 0.67 12.78
CA VAL A 143 19.55 0.93 12.85
C VAL A 143 19.91 1.49 14.23
N ARG A 144 19.15 2.46 14.75
CA ARG A 144 19.34 2.99 16.11
C ARG A 144 19.17 1.91 17.18
N ASP A 145 18.15 1.06 17.06
CA ASP A 145 17.89 -0.01 18.01
C ASP A 145 19.02 -1.06 17.99
N ALA A 146 19.55 -1.39 16.80
CA ALA A 146 20.67 -2.32 16.64
C ALA A 146 22.00 -1.77 17.19
N VAL A 147 22.25 -0.47 17.01
CA VAL A 147 23.40 0.23 17.59
C VAL A 147 23.24 0.35 19.11
N GLY A 148 22.05 0.67 19.60
CA GLY A 148 21.76 0.90 21.01
C GLY A 148 22.57 2.08 21.57
N ASN A 149 23.10 1.91 22.78
CA ASN A 149 23.96 2.90 23.44
C ASN A 149 25.46 2.65 23.23
N ASN A 150 25.82 1.83 22.23
CA ASN A 150 27.20 1.44 22.00
C ASN A 150 27.96 2.53 21.22
N PRO A 151 29.29 2.65 21.43
CA PRO A 151 30.11 3.51 20.58
C PRO A 151 30.01 3.07 19.12
N ILE A 152 30.04 4.05 18.20
CA ILE A 152 29.99 3.79 16.76
C ILE A 152 31.30 4.19 16.11
N TRP A 153 31.64 3.51 15.03
CA TRP A 153 32.60 4.00 14.06
C TRP A 153 31.85 4.36 12.78
N MET A 154 32.35 5.37 12.07
CA MET A 154 31.82 5.80 10.79
C MET A 154 32.94 5.94 9.77
N SER A 155 32.71 5.43 8.58
CA SER A 155 33.54 5.68 7.40
C SER A 155 32.74 6.48 6.39
N VAL A 156 33.35 7.54 5.88
CA VAL A 156 32.74 8.48 4.94
C VAL A 156 33.63 8.55 3.71
N ASP A 157 33.04 8.24 2.55
CA ASP A 157 33.71 8.26 1.26
C ASP A 157 32.95 9.20 0.32
N GLU A 158 33.61 10.24 -0.18
CA GLU A 158 33.04 11.19 -1.12
C GLU A 158 33.45 10.81 -2.54
N THR A 159 32.48 10.65 -3.42
CA THR A 159 32.67 10.40 -4.84
C THR A 159 32.01 11.50 -5.64
N THR A 160 32.66 11.97 -6.71
CA THR A 160 32.03 12.84 -7.70
C THR A 160 31.78 12.05 -8.97
N ASP A 161 30.52 12.04 -9.45
CA ASP A 161 30.16 11.32 -10.66
C ASP A 161 30.64 12.04 -11.94
N ALA A 162 30.50 11.38 -13.09
CA ALA A 162 30.89 11.94 -14.39
C ALA A 162 30.07 13.18 -14.81
N LYS A 163 28.97 13.50 -14.10
CA LYS A 163 28.12 14.68 -14.31
C LYS A 163 28.42 15.79 -13.30
N GLY A 164 29.39 15.61 -12.41
CA GLY A 164 29.73 16.58 -11.36
C GLY A 164 28.77 16.55 -10.17
N GLN A 165 28.00 15.48 -9.98
CA GLN A 165 27.18 15.26 -8.79
C GLN A 165 28.06 14.69 -7.67
N TYR A 166 27.94 15.26 -6.47
CA TYR A 166 28.65 14.82 -5.27
C TYR A 166 27.81 13.80 -4.52
N ASP A 167 28.33 12.59 -4.37
CA ASP A 167 27.74 11.51 -3.59
C ASP A 167 28.62 11.20 -2.38
N VAL A 168 28.01 11.06 -1.20
CA VAL A 168 28.71 10.71 0.04
C VAL A 168 28.21 9.35 0.52
N ASN A 169 29.07 8.34 0.42
CA ASN A 169 28.82 7.01 0.95
C ASN A 169 29.20 6.99 2.43
N THR A 170 28.24 6.66 3.29
CA THR A 170 28.47 6.56 4.73
C THR A 170 28.20 5.13 5.21
N ILE A 171 29.21 4.51 5.83
CA ILE A 171 29.08 3.22 6.51
C ILE A 171 29.20 3.49 8.01
N ILE A 172 28.23 2.97 8.77
CA ILE A 172 28.22 3.04 10.24
C ILE A 172 28.32 1.62 10.76
N GLY A 173 29.20 1.40 11.73
CA GLY A 173 29.29 0.14 12.46
C GLY A 173 29.30 0.37 13.97
N ARG A 174 28.90 -0.67 14.70
CA ARG A 174 29.01 -0.73 16.16
C ARG A 174 30.45 -1.08 16.53
N LEU A 175 31.02 -0.37 17.49
CA LEU A 175 32.28 -0.77 18.13
C LEU A 175 31.93 -1.75 19.26
N GLU A 176 32.24 -3.02 19.04
CA GLU A 176 32.20 -4.04 20.08
C GLU A 176 33.59 -4.14 20.70
N ALA A 177 33.66 -4.13 22.03
CA ALA A 177 34.88 -4.56 22.71
C ALA A 177 35.03 -6.06 22.44
N GLU A 178 36.23 -6.52 22.06
CA GLU A 178 36.53 -7.95 22.05
C GLU A 178 36.28 -8.48 23.47
N GLU A 179 35.16 -9.18 23.67
CA GLU A 179 35.05 -10.07 24.82
C GLU A 179 36.04 -11.20 24.54
N GLU A 180 37.19 -11.17 25.22
CA GLU A 180 38.10 -12.30 25.26
C GLU A 180 37.27 -13.54 25.61
N MET A 181 37.11 -14.41 24.61
CA MET A 181 36.38 -15.66 24.76
C MET A 181 37.14 -16.50 25.78
N THR A 182 36.77 -16.41 27.06
CA THR A 182 37.27 -17.29 28.10
C THR A 182 36.81 -18.70 27.74
N ARG A 183 37.68 -19.43 27.05
CA ARG A 183 37.60 -20.88 26.85
C ARG A 183 37.77 -21.53 28.23
N THR A 184 36.66 -21.86 28.88
CA THR A 184 36.60 -22.91 29.90
C THR A 184 36.31 -24.25 29.26
#